data_AF-A0A497LPC8-F1
#
_entry.id   AF-A0A497LPC8-F1
#
_cell.length_a   1.000
_cell.length_b   1.000
_cell.length_c   1.000
_cell.angle_alpha   90.00
_cell.angle_beta   90.00
_cell.angle_gamma   90.00
#
_symmetry.space_group_name_H-M   'P 1'
#
loop_
_entity.id
_entity.type
_entity.pdbx_description
1 polymer ?
#
loop_
_entity_poly.entity_id
_entity_poly.type
_entity_poly.pdbx_seq_one_letter_code
_entity_poly.pdbx_strand_id
1 'polypeptide(L)'
;MEKEGSRFLTYLERLYMVKLGWQLSVDRVPYGMRVSVALESCSLFCALVELLWKRLEKDAKAMFRGVELDIHGQRRWWWTVADPVSAIRVLASFVGVTCSDAEARLVWIGL
;
A
#
# COMPACT_ATOMS: atom_id res chain seq x y z
N MET A 1 -4.20 -15.62 18.32
CA MET A 1 -4.38 -14.16 18.55
C MET A 1 -4.04 -13.46 17.26
N GLU A 2 -5.03 -12.83 16.60
CA GLU A 2 -4.73 -11.91 15.50
C GLU A 2 -3.92 -10.74 16.07
N LYS A 3 -2.73 -10.51 15.53
CA LYS A 3 -1.88 -9.39 15.94
C LYS A 3 -2.59 -8.09 15.57
N GLU A 4 -2.65 -7.10 16.47
CA GLU A 4 -3.32 -5.81 16.23
C GLU A 4 -2.90 -5.12 14.92
N GLY A 5 -1.65 -5.33 14.49
CA GLY A 5 -1.14 -4.87 13.20
C GLY A 5 -1.89 -5.41 11.98
N SER A 6 -2.39 -6.65 12.05
CA SER A 6 -3.20 -7.25 10.98
C SER A 6 -4.56 -6.55 10.85
N ARG A 7 -5.18 -6.13 11.96
CA ARG A 7 -6.47 -5.43 11.93
C ARG A 7 -6.37 -4.05 11.29
N PHE A 8 -5.30 -3.31 11.55
CA PHE A 8 -5.09 -2.00 10.95
C PHE A 8 -4.87 -2.08 9.44
N LEU A 9 -4.13 -3.08 8.95
CA LEU A 9 -3.95 -3.29 7.51
C LEU A 9 -5.26 -3.66 6.84
N THR A 10 -6.01 -4.62 7.40
CA THR A 10 -7.35 -4.97 6.89
C THR A 10 -8.28 -3.74 6.85
N TYR A 11 -8.18 -2.86 7.85
CA TYR A 11 -8.91 -1.60 7.84
C TYR A 11 -8.47 -0.67 6.69
N LEU A 12 -7.16 -0.50 6.48
CA LEU A 12 -6.64 0.27 5.34
C LEU A 12 -7.07 -0.32 4.00
N GLU A 13 -6.94 -1.63 3.80
CA GLU A 13 -7.37 -2.34 2.59
C GLU A 13 -8.83 -2.05 2.27
N ARG A 14 -9.70 -2.11 3.28
CA ARG A 14 -11.12 -1.76 3.15
C ARG A 14 -11.32 -0.29 2.75
N LEU A 15 -10.58 0.64 3.35
CA LEU A 15 -10.68 2.06 2.99
C LEU A 15 -10.21 2.35 1.57
N TYR A 16 -9.14 1.71 1.12
CA TYR A 16 -8.67 1.79 -0.25
C TYR A 16 -9.72 1.29 -1.24
N MET A 17 -10.37 0.17 -0.93
CA MET A 17 -11.46 -0.36 -1.75
C MET A 17 -12.67 0.59 -1.77
N VAL A 18 -13.11 1.07 -0.61
CA VAL A 18 -14.32 1.92 -0.51
C VAL A 18 -14.10 3.32 -1.10
N LYS A 19 -12.96 3.95 -0.83
CA LYS A 19 -12.70 5.34 -1.25
C LYS A 19 -12.16 5.45 -2.66
N LEU A 20 -11.35 4.48 -3.09
CA LEU A 20 -10.60 4.56 -4.34
C LEU A 20 -10.95 3.43 -5.31
N GLY A 21 -11.70 2.40 -4.90
CA GLY A 21 -11.93 1.21 -5.71
C GLY A 21 -10.66 0.36 -5.88
N TRP A 22 -9.70 0.47 -4.95
CA TRP A 22 -8.41 -0.20 -5.05
C TRP A 22 -8.34 -1.40 -4.12
N GLN A 23 -7.95 -2.54 -4.67
CA GLN A 23 -7.55 -3.69 -3.86
C GLN A 23 -6.08 -3.50 -3.45
N LEU A 24 -5.87 -2.96 -2.24
CA LEU A 24 -4.55 -2.85 -1.65
C LEU A 24 -4.10 -4.21 -1.10
N SER A 25 -2.82 -4.51 -1.25
CA SER A 25 -2.14 -5.61 -0.57
C SER A 25 -0.74 -5.18 -0.18
N VAL A 26 -0.26 -5.69 0.94
CA VAL A 26 1.10 -5.45 1.42
C VAL A 26 1.77 -6.75 1.82
N ASP A 27 3.00 -6.95 1.38
CA ASP A 27 3.74 -8.19 1.61
C ASP A 27 5.16 -7.89 2.12
N ARG A 28 5.69 -8.76 2.98
CA ARG A 28 7.12 -8.73 3.33
C ARG A 28 7.95 -9.26 2.16
N VAL A 29 9.02 -8.54 1.83
CA VAL A 29 10.02 -8.99 0.85
C VAL A 29 11.43 -8.86 1.44
N PRO A 30 12.45 -9.57 0.92
CA PRO A 30 13.79 -9.67 1.54
C PRO A 30 14.49 -8.35 1.88
N TYR A 31 14.03 -7.21 1.35
CA TYR A 31 14.64 -5.89 1.57
C TYR A 31 13.62 -4.80 1.94
N GLY A 32 12.45 -5.18 2.45
CA GLY A 32 11.44 -4.22 2.91
C GLY A 32 10.03 -4.72 2.67
N MET A 33 9.21 -3.88 2.05
CA MET A 33 7.78 -4.15 1.84
C MET A 33 7.43 -4.01 0.36
N ARG A 34 6.59 -4.92 -0.13
CA ARG A 34 5.92 -4.76 -1.42
C ARG A 34 4.53 -4.22 -1.15
N VAL A 35 4.18 -3.12 -1.81
CA VAL A 35 2.84 -2.54 -1.84
C VAL A 35 2.26 -2.82 -3.21
N SER A 36 1.10 -3.45 -3.29
CA SER A 36 0.41 -3.67 -4.56
C SER A 36 -1.01 -3.12 -4.52
N VAL A 37 -1.45 -2.53 -5.62
CA VAL A 37 -2.82 -2.06 -5.82
C VAL A 37 -3.37 -2.60 -7.13
N ALA A 38 -4.55 -3.23 -7.08
CA ALA A 38 -5.28 -3.65 -8.27
C ALA A 38 -6.55 -2.81 -8.45
N LEU A 39 -6.92 -2.59 -9.72
CA LEU A 39 -8.05 -1.76 -10.15
C LEU A 39 -8.95 -2.54 -11.09
N GLU A 40 -10.27 -2.39 -10.90
CA GLU A 40 -11.27 -2.97 -11.80
C GLU A 40 -11.53 -2.12 -13.07
N SER A 41 -11.20 -0.81 -13.07
CA SER A 41 -11.36 0.06 -14.25
C SER A 41 -10.30 1.16 -14.36
N CYS A 42 -9.90 1.52 -15.58
CA CYS A 42 -8.57 2.11 -15.85
C CYS A 42 -8.52 3.59 -16.28
N SER A 43 -9.63 4.34 -16.39
CA SER A 43 -9.58 5.66 -17.07
C SER A 43 -9.29 6.87 -16.18
N LEU A 44 -9.63 6.87 -14.88
CA LEU A 44 -9.37 8.01 -13.97
C LEU A 44 -8.35 7.71 -12.86
N PHE A 45 -8.06 6.44 -12.60
CA PHE A 45 -7.29 6.03 -11.43
C PHE A 45 -5.77 6.05 -11.60
N CYS A 46 -5.25 6.13 -12.84
CA CYS A 46 -3.81 6.16 -13.10
C CYS A 46 -3.11 7.38 -12.46
N ALA A 47 -3.77 8.54 -12.41
CA ALA A 47 -3.20 9.74 -11.81
C ALA A 47 -2.99 9.60 -10.30
N LEU A 48 -3.92 8.93 -9.61
CA LEU A 48 -3.82 8.66 -8.17
C LEU A 48 -2.75 7.60 -7.90
N VAL A 49 -2.62 6.59 -8.76
CA VAL A 49 -1.56 5.57 -8.66
C VAL A 49 -0.18 6.22 -8.77
N GLU A 50 0.01 7.13 -9.74
CA GLU A 50 1.25 7.90 -9.87
C GLU A 50 1.48 8.86 -8.69
N LEU A 51 0.42 9.44 -8.11
CA LEU A 51 0.53 10.25 -6.91
C LEU A 51 0.99 9.42 -5.70
N LEU A 52 0.42 8.22 -5.53
CA LEU A 52 0.85 7.30 -4.47
C LEU A 52 2.30 6.89 -4.67
N TRP A 53 2.69 6.55 -5.91
CA TRP A 53 4.08 6.26 -6.25
C TRP A 53 5.02 7.39 -5.80
N LYS A 54 4.75 8.63 -6.20
CA LYS A 54 5.60 9.78 -5.83
C LYS A 54 5.74 9.97 -4.32
N ARG A 55 4.68 9.72 -3.55
CA ARG A 55 4.74 9.80 -2.08
C ARG A 55 5.56 8.65 -1.48
N LEU A 56 5.39 7.42 -1.98
CA LEU A 56 6.18 6.28 -1.52
C LEU A 56 7.66 6.44 -1.89
N GLU A 57 7.96 6.96 -3.08
CA GLU A 57 9.32 7.27 -3.52
C GLU A 57 9.97 8.31 -2.59
N LYS A 58 9.28 9.43 -2.36
CA LYS A 58 9.78 10.54 -1.55
C LYS A 58 9.94 10.17 -0.07
N ASP A 59 8.90 9.57 0.52
CA ASP A 59 8.78 9.47 1.98
C ASP A 59 9.11 8.05 2.50
N ALA A 60 9.13 7.03 1.64
CA ALA A 60 9.37 5.63 2.04
C ALA A 60 10.46 4.90 1.23
N LYS A 61 11.26 5.65 0.46
CA LYS A 61 12.38 5.12 -0.33
C LYS A 61 11.94 3.97 -1.25
N ALA A 62 10.90 4.19 -2.02
CA ALA A 62 10.48 3.22 -3.04
C ALA A 62 11.57 3.08 -4.13
N MET A 63 11.96 1.86 -4.45
CA MET A 63 13.11 1.56 -5.33
C MET A 63 12.72 0.86 -6.63
N PHE A 64 11.71 0.01 -6.58
CA PHE A 64 11.25 -0.77 -7.73
C PHE A 64 9.77 -0.56 -7.93
N ARG A 65 9.34 -0.50 -9.20
CA ARG A 65 7.92 -0.44 -9.58
C ARG A 65 7.64 -1.29 -10.79
N GLY A 66 6.46 -1.87 -10.85
CA GLY A 66 6.01 -2.65 -11.99
C GLY A 66 4.50 -2.68 -12.13
N VAL A 67 4.05 -3.20 -13.26
CA VAL A 67 2.64 -3.47 -13.55
C VAL A 67 2.54 -4.91 -14.01
N GLU A 68 1.67 -5.67 -13.37
CA GLU A 68 1.33 -7.04 -13.72
C GLU A 68 -0.12 -7.07 -14.21
N LEU A 69 -0.42 -8.00 -15.12
CA LEU A 69 -1.79 -8.39 -15.42
C LEU A 69 -2.09 -9.66 -14.64
N ASP A 70 -3.15 -9.66 -13.85
CA ASP A 70 -3.59 -10.88 -13.21
C ASP A 70 -4.31 -11.82 -14.20
N ILE A 71 -4.64 -13.02 -13.74
CA ILE A 71 -5.33 -14.04 -14.55
C ILE A 71 -6.74 -13.62 -15.03
N HIS A 72 -7.31 -12.57 -14.43
CA HIS A 72 -8.60 -11.99 -14.80
C HIS A 72 -8.45 -10.75 -15.69
N GLY A 73 -7.22 -10.43 -16.13
CA GLY A 73 -6.92 -9.25 -16.93
C GLY A 73 -6.92 -7.94 -16.15
N GLN A 74 -6.98 -7.98 -14.82
CA GLN A 74 -6.87 -6.79 -13.98
C GLN A 74 -5.43 -6.32 -13.92
N ARG A 75 -5.22 -5.01 -14.07
CA ARG A 75 -3.91 -4.40 -13.89
C ARG A 75 -3.63 -4.28 -12.39
N ARG A 76 -2.46 -4.75 -11.98
CA ARG A 76 -1.93 -4.64 -10.64
C ARG A 76 -0.62 -3.87 -10.69
N TRP A 77 -0.62 -2.68 -10.11
CA TRP A 77 0.59 -1.90 -9.89
C TRP A 77 1.23 -2.36 -8.60
N TRP A 78 2.55 -2.40 -8.57
CA TRP A 78 3.28 -2.74 -7.35
C TRP A 78 4.54 -1.92 -7.22
N TRP A 79 4.96 -1.76 -5.96
CA TRP A 79 6.15 -1.00 -5.57
C TRP A 79 6.87 -1.71 -4.44
N THR A 80 8.20 -1.75 -4.50
CA THR A 80 9.04 -2.18 -3.37
C THR A 80 9.60 -0.97 -2.65
N VAL A 81 9.39 -0.89 -1.35
CA VAL A 81 9.84 0.19 -0.47
C VAL A 81 10.88 -0.32 0.53
N ALA A 82 11.95 0.45 0.73
CA ALA A 82 13.01 0.12 1.67
C ALA A 82 12.70 0.53 3.12
N ASP A 83 11.73 1.43 3.33
CA ASP A 83 11.27 1.87 4.64
C ASP A 83 9.78 1.51 4.87
N PRO A 84 9.50 0.30 5.40
CA PRO A 84 8.14 -0.18 5.61
C PRO A 84 7.32 0.69 6.58
N VAL A 85 7.95 1.23 7.63
CA VAL A 85 7.27 2.05 8.65
C VAL A 85 6.78 3.34 8.01
N SER A 86 7.65 4.02 7.26
CA SER A 86 7.25 5.23 6.54
C SER A 86 6.20 4.93 5.46
N ALA A 87 6.31 3.79 4.77
CA ALA A 87 5.31 3.39 3.78
C ALA A 87 3.92 3.14 4.39
N ILE A 88 3.81 2.48 5.55
CA ILE A 88 2.52 2.29 6.24
C ILE A 88 1.89 3.65 6.58
N ARG A 89 2.70 4.62 7.03
CA ARG A 89 2.24 5.99 7.31
C ARG A 89 1.79 6.73 6.04
N VAL A 90 2.52 6.56 4.94
CA VAL A 90 2.12 7.09 3.63
C VAL A 90 0.77 6.50 3.23
N LEU A 91 0.60 5.18 3.30
CA LEU A 91 -0.65 4.50 2.95
C LEU A 91 -1.82 4.99 3.80
N ALA A 92 -1.65 5.09 5.12
CA ALA A 92 -2.68 5.62 6.00
C ALA A 92 -3.06 7.07 5.65
N SER A 93 -2.07 7.95 5.52
CA SER A 93 -2.30 9.37 5.22
C SER A 93 -2.91 9.60 3.83
N PHE A 94 -2.62 8.73 2.87
CA PHE A 94 -3.15 8.81 1.51
C PHE A 94 -4.68 8.67 1.48
N VAL A 95 -5.25 7.88 2.39
CA VAL A 95 -6.70 7.71 2.55
C VAL A 95 -7.28 8.52 3.73
N GLY A 96 -6.50 9.47 4.27
CA GLY A 96 -6.94 10.39 5.32
C GLY A 96 -6.99 9.79 6.73
N VAL A 97 -6.19 8.75 6.99
CA VAL A 97 -6.05 8.12 8.31
C VAL A 97 -4.74 8.58 8.95
N THR A 98 -4.79 8.98 10.23
CA THR A 98 -3.60 9.25 11.02
C THR A 98 -2.97 7.94 11.48
N CYS A 99 -1.65 7.81 11.29
CA CYS A 99 -0.87 6.69 11.78
C CYS A 99 0.45 7.21 12.35
N SER A 100 0.64 7.02 13.65
CA SER A 100 1.87 7.34 14.36
C SER A 100 2.99 6.38 13.98
N ASP A 101 4.23 6.78 14.27
CA ASP A 101 5.40 5.92 14.06
C ASP A 101 5.31 4.60 14.84
N ALA A 102 4.83 4.66 16.09
CA ALA A 102 4.65 3.49 16.94
C ALA A 102 3.61 2.52 16.36
N GLU A 103 2.45 3.02 15.92
CA GLU A 103 1.42 2.20 15.27
C GLU A 103 1.95 1.55 13.99
N ALA A 104 2.64 2.32 13.15
CA ALA A 104 3.22 1.81 11.91
C ALA A 104 4.27 0.71 12.16
N ARG A 105 5.09 0.83 13.22
CA ARG A 105 6.01 -0.23 13.65
C ARG A 105 5.27 -1.48 14.11
N LEU A 106 4.22 -1.33 14.90
CA LEU A 106 3.40 -2.47 15.37
C LEU A 106 2.75 -3.18 14.18
N VAL A 107 2.27 -2.43 13.20
CA VAL A 107 1.74 -2.96 11.95
C VAL A 107 2.81 -3.76 11.20
N TRP A 108 4.00 -3.18 11.02
CA TRP A 108 5.09 -3.86 10.33
C TRP A 108 5.55 -5.14 11.05
N ILE A 109 5.63 -5.14 12.39
CA ILE A 109 5.95 -6.34 13.20
C ILE A 109 4.82 -7.37 13.12
N GLY A 110 3.59 -6.91 12.95
CA GLY A 110 2.37 -7.70 12.86
C GLY A 110 2.22 -8.46 11.55
N LEU A 111 2.68 -7.88 10.44
CA LEU A 111 2.86 -8.49 9.12
C LEU A 111 3.74 -9.74 9.20
#